data_AF-A0A965FJW9-F1
#
_entry.id   AF-A0A965FJW9-F1
#
_cell.length_a   1.000
_cell.length_b   1.000
_cell.length_c   1.000
_cell.angle_alpha   90.00
_cell.angle_beta   90.00
_cell.angle_gamma   90.00
#
_symmetry.space_group_name_H-M   'P 1'
#
loop_
_entity.id
_entity.type
_entity.pdbx_description
1 polymer ?
#
loop_
_entity_poly.entity_id
_entity_poly.type
_entity_poly.pdbx_seq_one_letter_code
_entity_poly.pdbx_strand_id
1 'polypeptide(L)'
;MGHRGCAKSTLVRAFQEILSQDDGSEAPFVEVPLGASEERLLGSVDAAILVEQGQWKEHSGLLEQAHGGVLYVDEVNLLPDHLVDQTLDAAASGRYRLEREGLSREVEARFILVGTMNPEEGDLRPQLLDRFTHGVLIRDEYTAEERREIVRARMEFEDNPQDFHTLHRTELEHLRERIQEARTRLKSIRILEEQRVSVSERAASLGLEGIRAELGVLRTARCAAAWRGDDSVNESDLEEAWKLCLAHRHPQDDAPVPPRNTDRPSAPKTENRQNQSPSPVTASVPREARRDSIHLEMPHRAFHPDLHDWWNQSGVFKKGINWFLGSRRVSPKSSRSSSIDWTATLAASRKKGWVPGSPLSLRYQNPERRPLLWLFLDASRSAGALKFLGSALMALQNLGLRQASRRFQVLLLKDDRLEWKLKRGTAGAALKTMDELRSASGKSRLHLALEKMD
;
A
#
# COMPACT_ATOMS: atom_id res chain seq x y z
N MET A 1 -0.60 18.68 2.72
CA MET A 1 -0.95 18.47 1.30
C MET A 1 -0.40 19.64 0.50
N GLY A 2 -0.03 19.46 -0.77
CA GLY A 2 0.57 20.48 -1.64
C GLY A 2 1.47 19.83 -2.70
N HIS A 3 1.85 20.56 -3.75
CA HIS A 3 2.60 20.05 -4.89
C HIS A 3 4.06 19.66 -4.55
N ARG A 4 4.87 19.38 -5.58
CA ARG A 4 6.33 19.21 -5.44
C ARG A 4 7.01 20.58 -5.45
N GLY A 5 7.75 20.90 -4.39
CA GLY A 5 8.54 22.14 -4.27
C GLY A 5 8.17 23.05 -3.09
N CYS A 6 7.00 22.88 -2.47
CA CYS A 6 6.48 23.73 -1.38
C CYS A 6 7.21 23.57 -0.01
N ALA A 7 8.49 23.21 0.00
CA ALA A 7 9.35 23.03 1.18
C ALA A 7 8.78 22.13 2.31
N LYS A 8 7.83 21.24 2.00
CA LYS A 8 7.01 20.50 2.98
C LYS A 8 7.87 19.74 4.01
N SER A 9 8.86 18.98 3.55
CA SER A 9 9.79 18.23 4.40
C SER A 9 10.74 19.13 5.20
N THR A 10 11.15 20.28 4.64
CA THR A 10 11.95 21.29 5.34
C THR A 10 11.18 21.90 6.51
N LEU A 11 9.92 22.27 6.32
CA LEU A 11 9.06 22.82 7.38
C LEU A 11 8.85 21.80 8.51
N VAL A 12 8.61 20.54 8.18
CA VAL A 12 8.40 19.47 9.17
C VAL A 12 9.68 19.14 9.94
N ARG A 13 10.87 19.27 9.31
CA ARG A 13 12.15 19.15 10.02
C ARG A 13 12.45 20.37 10.91
N ALA A 14 12.19 21.59 10.45
CA ALA A 14 12.31 22.80 11.28
C ALA A 14 11.38 22.76 12.52
N PHE A 15 10.24 22.07 12.44
CA PHE A 15 9.37 21.83 13.59
C PHE A 15 10.03 20.99 14.71
N GLN A 16 11.06 20.19 14.41
CA GLN A 16 11.86 19.50 15.44
C GLN A 16 12.56 20.49 16.38
N GLU A 17 13.15 21.57 15.84
CA GLU A 17 13.83 22.60 16.62
C GLU A 17 12.86 23.32 17.59
N ILE A 18 11.58 23.39 17.25
CA ILE A 18 10.52 24.02 18.04
C ILE A 18 10.05 23.11 19.19
N LEU A 19 10.24 21.78 19.08
CA LEU A 19 9.67 20.77 19.96
C LEU A 19 10.54 20.35 21.16
N SER A 20 11.65 21.04 21.44
CA SER A 20 12.57 20.77 22.56
C SER A 20 11.85 20.34 23.85
N GLN A 21 12.35 19.29 24.50
CA GLN A 21 11.74 18.71 25.69
C GLN A 21 11.97 19.59 26.93
N ASP A 22 11.14 19.43 27.96
CA ASP A 22 11.25 20.17 29.23
C ASP A 22 12.55 19.85 30.03
N ASP A 23 13.31 18.82 29.63
CA ASP A 23 14.64 18.47 30.17
C ASP A 23 15.81 19.06 29.36
N GLY A 24 15.53 19.81 28.28
CA GLY A 24 16.53 20.39 27.39
C GLY A 24 17.03 19.46 26.28
N SER A 25 16.52 18.23 26.16
CA SER A 25 16.84 17.34 25.05
C SER A 25 16.12 17.71 23.75
N GLU A 26 16.74 17.38 22.61
CA GLU A 26 16.08 17.45 21.30
C GLU A 26 14.99 16.39 21.21
N ALA A 27 13.79 16.79 20.77
CA ALA A 27 12.73 15.83 20.49
C ALA A 27 13.17 14.87 19.36
N PRO A 28 12.96 13.54 19.50
CA PRO A 28 13.36 12.61 18.46
C PRO A 28 12.54 12.82 17.19
N PHE A 29 13.22 12.93 16.05
CA PHE A 29 12.60 13.01 14.73
C PHE A 29 12.87 11.72 13.97
N VAL A 30 11.83 10.95 13.68
CA VAL A 30 11.95 9.63 13.06
C VAL A 30 11.21 9.60 11.73
N GLU A 31 11.96 9.47 10.65
CA GLU A 31 11.44 9.37 9.29
C GLU A 31 11.14 7.92 8.93
N VAL A 32 9.91 7.64 8.50
CA VAL A 32 9.46 6.32 8.04
C VAL A 32 9.75 6.19 6.54
N PRO A 33 10.67 5.32 6.12
CA PRO A 33 10.91 5.10 4.69
C PRO A 33 9.72 4.36 4.07
N LEU A 34 9.35 4.72 2.83
CA LEU A 34 8.24 4.09 2.09
C LEU A 34 8.33 2.56 2.01
N GLY A 35 9.55 2.02 1.97
CA GLY A 35 9.83 0.58 1.98
C GLY A 35 9.98 -0.05 3.37
N ALA A 36 9.47 0.59 4.44
CA ALA A 36 9.52 0.05 5.80
C ALA A 36 8.80 -1.31 5.89
N SER A 37 9.41 -2.25 6.60
CA SER A 37 8.72 -3.46 7.06
C SER A 37 8.02 -3.20 8.38
N GLU A 38 6.99 -3.98 8.67
CA GLU A 38 6.33 -4.04 9.98
C GLU A 38 7.33 -4.27 11.14
N GLU A 39 8.34 -5.12 10.92
CA GLU A 39 9.44 -5.35 11.87
C GLU A 39 10.32 -4.12 12.11
N ARG A 40 10.46 -3.23 11.11
CA ARG A 40 11.18 -1.96 11.30
C ARG A 40 10.30 -0.93 12.00
N LEU A 41 8.99 -0.91 11.72
CA LEU A 41 8.03 0.00 12.32
C LEU A 41 7.78 -0.31 13.80
N LEU A 42 7.37 -1.55 14.11
CA LEU A 42 7.00 -2.01 15.45
C LEU A 42 8.19 -2.50 16.29
N GLY A 43 9.30 -2.84 15.64
CA GLY A 43 10.44 -3.52 16.26
C GLY A 43 10.40 -5.04 16.07
N SER A 44 11.49 -5.70 16.43
CA SER A 44 11.68 -7.14 16.27
C SER A 44 12.64 -7.73 17.32
N VAL A 45 12.79 -9.06 17.32
CA VAL A 45 13.75 -9.78 18.17
C VAL A 45 14.83 -10.40 17.28
N ASP A 46 16.10 -10.27 17.69
CA ASP A 46 17.20 -11.01 17.05
C ASP A 46 17.14 -12.50 17.45
N ALA A 47 16.38 -13.25 16.66
CA ALA A 47 16.25 -14.70 16.81
C ALA A 47 17.56 -15.46 16.55
N ALA A 48 18.58 -14.84 15.93
CA ALA A 48 19.90 -15.46 15.78
C ALA A 48 20.68 -15.38 17.10
N ILE A 49 20.72 -14.22 17.75
CA ILE A 49 21.35 -14.05 19.07
C ILE A 49 20.63 -14.87 20.15
N LEU A 50 19.30 -14.95 20.10
CA LEU A 50 18.52 -15.83 20.99
C LEU A 50 18.91 -17.31 20.86
N VAL A 51 19.22 -17.76 19.64
CA VAL A 51 19.62 -19.16 19.35
C VAL A 51 21.11 -19.43 19.59
N GLU A 52 21.99 -18.47 19.31
CA GLU A 52 23.45 -18.64 19.46
C GLU A 52 23.93 -18.40 20.90
N GLN A 53 23.29 -17.49 21.63
CA GLN A 53 23.74 -17.00 22.95
C GLN A 53 22.74 -17.27 24.08
N GLY A 54 21.50 -17.67 23.76
CA GLY A 54 20.42 -17.84 24.73
C GLY A 54 19.88 -16.52 25.29
N GLN A 55 20.23 -15.39 24.68
CA GLN A 55 19.90 -14.05 25.16
C GLN A 55 18.85 -13.38 24.26
N TRP A 56 17.80 -12.84 24.86
CA TRP A 56 16.86 -11.98 24.16
C TRP A 56 17.53 -10.65 23.84
N LYS A 57 17.55 -10.28 22.56
CA LYS A 57 17.98 -8.96 22.11
C LYS A 57 16.88 -8.36 21.24
N GLU A 58 16.29 -7.28 21.72
CA GLU A 58 15.25 -6.54 21.01
C GLU A 58 15.88 -5.48 20.09
N HIS A 59 15.24 -5.27 18.94
CA HIS A 59 15.48 -4.14 18.05
C HIS A 59 14.27 -3.21 18.14
N SER A 60 14.49 -2.05 18.74
CA SER A 60 13.48 -1.00 18.88
C SER A 60 12.85 -0.62 17.53
N GLY A 61 11.53 -0.41 17.52
CA GLY A 61 10.77 0.02 16.35
C GLY A 61 10.90 1.53 16.09
N LEU A 62 10.57 1.98 14.87
CA LEU A 62 10.46 3.42 14.57
C LEU A 62 9.41 4.11 15.47
N LEU A 63 8.33 3.43 15.85
CA LEU A 63 7.30 3.98 16.75
C LEU A 63 7.81 4.23 18.18
N GLU A 64 8.68 3.35 18.68
CA GLU A 64 9.32 3.49 20.00
C GLU A 64 10.45 4.55 19.95
N GLN A 65 11.23 4.58 18.87
CA GLN A 65 12.24 5.63 18.63
C GLN A 65 11.63 7.04 18.54
N ALA A 66 10.38 7.17 18.08
CA ALA A 66 9.68 8.46 17.97
C ALA A 66 9.09 8.97 19.31
N HIS A 67 9.19 8.21 20.40
CA HIS A 67 8.54 8.57 21.67
C HIS A 67 8.96 9.95 22.18
N GLY A 68 7.97 10.82 22.45
CA GLY A 68 8.15 12.19 22.93
C GLY A 68 8.31 13.22 21.81
N GLY A 69 8.56 12.79 20.58
CA GLY A 69 8.86 13.65 19.44
C GLY A 69 7.93 13.47 18.24
N VAL A 70 8.53 13.35 17.05
CA VAL A 70 7.83 13.36 15.75
C VAL A 70 8.08 12.05 15.01
N LEU A 71 7.00 11.44 14.50
CA LEU A 71 7.07 10.43 13.46
C LEU A 71 6.66 11.08 12.13
N TYR A 72 7.61 11.18 11.22
CA TYR A 72 7.41 11.76 9.89
C TYR A 72 7.22 10.66 8.85
N VAL A 73 6.17 10.79 8.04
CA VAL A 73 5.89 9.90 6.90
C VAL A 73 5.78 10.76 5.66
N ASP A 74 6.76 10.70 4.76
CA ASP A 74 6.62 11.31 3.44
C ASP A 74 5.80 10.43 2.51
N GLU A 75 5.13 11.05 1.53
CA GLU A 75 4.20 10.42 0.58
C GLU A 75 3.31 9.32 1.25
N VAL A 76 2.58 9.69 2.32
CA VAL A 76 1.79 8.77 3.17
C VAL A 76 0.71 7.98 2.40
N ASN A 77 0.32 8.45 1.21
CA ASN A 77 -0.51 7.76 0.23
C ASN A 77 0.13 6.48 -0.34
N LEU A 78 1.45 6.32 -0.23
CA LEU A 78 2.22 5.17 -0.71
C LEU A 78 2.58 4.15 0.40
N LEU A 79 2.37 4.49 1.67
CA LEU A 79 2.67 3.58 2.79
C LEU A 79 1.63 2.43 2.84
N PRO A 80 2.06 1.15 3.00
CA PRO A 80 1.14 0.02 3.05
C PRO A 80 0.05 0.13 4.13
N ASP A 81 -1.20 -0.17 3.77
CA ASP A 81 -2.42 0.04 4.56
C ASP A 81 -2.32 -0.46 6.02
N HIS A 82 -1.74 -1.64 6.24
CA HIS A 82 -1.56 -2.20 7.58
C HIS A 82 -0.55 -1.43 8.45
N LEU A 83 0.49 -0.84 7.86
CA LEU A 83 1.45 0.02 8.55
C LEU A 83 0.85 1.39 8.85
N VAL A 84 0.01 1.90 7.94
CA VAL A 84 -0.82 3.10 8.14
C VAL A 84 -1.73 2.93 9.35
N ASP A 85 -2.54 1.87 9.40
CA ASP A 85 -3.47 1.63 10.52
C ASP A 85 -2.72 1.45 11.84
N GLN A 86 -1.67 0.63 11.87
CA GLN A 86 -0.82 0.44 13.06
C GLN A 86 -0.21 1.76 13.57
N THR A 87 0.28 2.61 12.66
CA THR A 87 0.85 3.91 13.00
C THR A 87 -0.19 4.87 13.58
N LEU A 88 -1.41 4.87 13.01
CA LEU A 88 -2.49 5.74 13.47
C LEU A 88 -3.11 5.27 14.79
N ASP A 89 -3.22 3.96 15.02
CA ASP A 89 -3.62 3.40 16.31
C ASP A 89 -2.59 3.70 17.41
N ALA A 90 -1.29 3.61 17.09
CA ALA A 90 -0.23 4.01 18.01
C ALA A 90 -0.25 5.52 18.31
N ALA A 91 -0.39 6.38 17.29
CA ALA A 91 -0.47 7.83 17.47
C ALA A 91 -1.70 8.26 18.28
N ALA A 92 -2.87 7.62 18.05
CA ALA A 92 -4.12 7.97 18.72
C ALA A 92 -4.19 7.49 20.18
N SER A 93 -3.54 6.37 20.52
CA SER A 93 -3.52 5.80 21.87
C SER A 93 -2.24 6.10 22.66
N GLY A 94 -1.20 6.62 22.01
CA GLY A 94 0.11 6.95 22.57
C GLY A 94 0.96 5.74 22.95
N ARG A 95 0.55 4.51 22.59
CA ARG A 95 1.18 3.23 22.94
C ARG A 95 0.87 2.19 21.86
N TYR A 96 1.63 1.11 21.78
CA TYR A 96 1.27 -0.06 20.98
C TYR A 96 1.65 -1.36 21.69
N ARG A 97 1.16 -2.50 21.21
CA ARG A 97 1.53 -3.81 21.75
C ARG A 97 2.24 -4.65 20.70
N LEU A 98 3.44 -5.10 21.04
CA LEU A 98 4.26 -5.99 20.23
C LEU A 98 4.01 -7.44 20.70
N GLU A 99 3.26 -8.21 19.91
CA GLU A 99 2.96 -9.62 20.18
C GLU A 99 3.62 -10.53 19.12
N ARG A 100 4.90 -10.87 19.29
CA ARG A 100 5.72 -11.62 18.32
C ARG A 100 6.73 -12.54 18.99
N GLU A 101 7.07 -13.65 18.32
CA GLU A 101 8.04 -14.67 18.76
C GLU A 101 7.86 -15.19 20.21
N GLY A 102 6.63 -15.14 20.73
CA GLY A 102 6.29 -15.56 22.10
C GLY A 102 6.38 -14.44 23.16
N LEU A 103 6.80 -13.23 22.79
CA LEU A 103 6.66 -12.04 23.60
C LEU A 103 5.27 -11.41 23.44
N SER A 104 4.77 -10.79 24.50
CA SER A 104 3.74 -9.75 24.45
C SER A 104 4.23 -8.59 25.33
N ARG A 105 4.53 -7.44 24.71
CA ARG A 105 5.07 -6.25 25.38
C ARG A 105 4.24 -5.03 24.98
N GLU A 106 3.80 -4.25 25.97
CA GLU A 106 3.22 -2.93 25.73
C GLU A 106 4.35 -1.89 25.70
N VAL A 107 4.41 -1.09 24.65
CA VAL A 107 5.47 -0.14 24.34
C VAL A 107 4.85 1.26 24.27
N GLU A 108 5.46 2.24 24.91
CA GLU A 108 4.94 3.60 24.83
C GLU A 108 5.43 4.31 23.57
N ALA A 109 4.53 4.99 22.86
CA ALA A 109 4.79 5.66 21.59
C ALA A 109 3.95 6.94 21.49
N ARG A 110 4.20 7.90 22.39
CA ARG A 110 3.54 9.21 22.39
C ARG A 110 4.28 10.14 21.43
N PHE A 111 3.88 10.20 20.17
CA PHE A 111 4.53 11.02 19.14
C PHE A 111 3.52 11.87 18.36
N ILE A 112 4.00 12.96 17.76
CA ILE A 112 3.24 13.75 16.78
C ILE A 112 3.43 13.09 15.41
N LEU A 113 2.35 12.54 14.83
CA LEU A 113 2.37 12.01 13.48
C LEU A 113 2.26 13.15 12.46
N VAL A 114 3.21 13.25 11.54
CA VAL A 114 3.16 14.21 10.44
C VAL A 114 3.26 13.47 9.10
N GLY A 115 2.17 13.48 8.33
CA GLY A 115 2.11 12.90 6.99
C GLY A 115 2.17 13.96 5.89
N THR A 116 3.16 13.90 5.00
CA THR A 116 3.18 14.68 3.75
C THR A 116 2.73 13.84 2.56
N MET A 117 2.31 14.52 1.49
CA MET A 117 1.89 13.93 0.21
C MET A 117 1.85 15.01 -0.87
N ASN A 118 1.82 14.59 -2.13
CA ASN A 118 1.36 15.36 -3.28
C ASN A 118 0.00 14.81 -3.74
N PRO A 119 -1.07 15.62 -3.84
CA PRO A 119 -2.37 15.12 -4.31
C PRO A 119 -2.32 14.54 -5.74
N GLU A 120 -1.37 14.97 -6.58
CA GLU A 120 -1.20 14.44 -7.95
C GLU A 120 -0.75 12.97 -7.98
N GLU A 121 -0.23 12.43 -6.87
CA GLU A 121 0.26 11.05 -6.75
C GLU A 121 -0.80 10.07 -6.20
N GLY A 122 -2.02 10.55 -5.98
CA GLY A 122 -3.19 9.76 -5.61
C GLY A 122 -3.90 10.28 -4.36
N ASP A 123 -5.22 10.09 -4.34
CA ASP A 123 -6.07 10.48 -3.23
C ASP A 123 -5.73 9.74 -1.93
N LEU A 124 -5.96 10.41 -0.79
CA LEU A 124 -5.96 9.75 0.50
C LEU A 124 -7.13 8.77 0.59
N ARG A 125 -6.85 7.56 1.08
CA ARG A 125 -7.89 6.60 1.47
C ARG A 125 -8.83 7.25 2.51
N PRO A 126 -10.16 7.02 2.48
CA PRO A 126 -11.09 7.56 3.49
C PRO A 126 -10.70 7.26 4.95
N GLN A 127 -10.04 6.13 5.19
CA GLN A 127 -9.47 5.77 6.49
C GLN A 127 -8.41 6.77 6.96
N LEU A 128 -7.50 7.21 6.08
CA LEU A 128 -6.49 8.23 6.40
C LEU A 128 -7.17 9.57 6.72
N LEU A 129 -8.13 9.97 5.88
CA LEU A 129 -8.92 11.19 6.07
C LEU A 129 -9.62 11.21 7.42
N ASP A 130 -10.21 10.09 7.86
CA ASP A 130 -10.93 10.08 9.13
C ASP A 130 -10.02 10.03 10.37
N ARG A 131 -8.76 9.63 10.22
CA ARG A 131 -7.82 9.47 11.34
C ARG A 131 -6.93 10.70 11.58
N PHE A 132 -6.69 11.54 10.57
CA PHE A 132 -5.92 12.79 10.73
C PHE A 132 -6.80 13.92 11.29
N THR A 133 -6.43 14.47 12.45
CA THR A 133 -7.16 15.59 13.08
C THR A 133 -7.12 16.88 12.25
N HIS A 134 -6.05 17.09 11.48
CA HIS A 134 -5.79 18.34 10.75
C HIS A 134 -5.40 18.06 9.30
N GLY A 135 -6.01 18.80 8.38
CA GLY A 135 -5.52 18.98 7.02
C GLY A 135 -4.88 20.36 6.87
N VAL A 136 -3.74 20.44 6.22
CA VAL A 136 -3.14 21.71 5.79
C VAL A 136 -2.83 21.60 4.30
N LEU A 137 -3.41 22.48 3.50
CA LEU A 137 -3.13 22.63 2.08
C LEU A 137 -2.15 23.80 1.90
N ILE A 138 -0.90 23.48 1.57
CA ILE A 138 0.11 24.45 1.17
C ILE A 138 -0.12 24.75 -0.30
N ARG A 139 -0.31 26.04 -0.63
CA ARG A 139 -0.45 26.55 -2.00
C ARG A 139 0.83 27.26 -2.42
N ASP A 140 1.21 27.11 -3.69
CA ASP A 140 2.40 27.77 -4.26
C ASP A 140 2.11 29.18 -4.80
N GLU A 141 1.05 29.83 -4.31
CA GLU A 141 0.52 31.15 -4.74
C GLU A 141 1.34 32.34 -4.19
N TYR A 142 2.68 32.23 -4.19
CA TYR A 142 3.60 33.25 -3.68
C TYR A 142 3.80 34.43 -4.64
N THR A 143 3.79 35.65 -4.11
CA THR A 143 4.15 36.92 -4.79
C THR A 143 5.62 36.97 -5.22
N ALA A 144 6.00 37.96 -6.03
CA ALA A 144 7.40 38.14 -6.44
C ALA A 144 8.30 38.51 -5.25
N GLU A 145 7.77 39.29 -4.31
CA GLU A 145 8.39 39.72 -3.07
C GLU A 145 8.66 38.53 -2.14
N GLU A 146 7.64 37.70 -1.89
CA GLU A 146 7.79 36.47 -1.08
C GLU A 146 8.75 35.47 -1.74
N ARG A 147 8.68 35.28 -3.06
CA ARG A 147 9.60 34.39 -3.79
C ARG A 147 11.04 34.85 -3.68
N ARG A 148 11.29 36.15 -3.83
CA ARG A 148 12.63 36.74 -3.62
C ARG A 148 13.10 36.50 -2.19
N GLU A 149 12.22 36.65 -1.21
CA GLU A 149 12.55 36.52 0.20
C GLU A 149 12.85 35.06 0.61
N ILE A 150 12.06 34.10 0.13
CA ILE A 150 12.30 32.66 0.33
C ILE A 150 13.65 32.25 -0.28
N VAL A 151 13.98 32.74 -1.48
CA VAL A 151 15.28 32.48 -2.12
C VAL A 151 16.42 33.15 -1.34
N ARG A 152 16.24 34.39 -0.88
CA ARG A 152 17.22 35.12 -0.07
C ARG A 152 17.55 34.37 1.22
N ALA A 153 16.55 34.06 2.03
CA ALA A 153 16.73 33.33 3.28
C ALA A 153 17.35 31.94 3.06
N ARG A 154 17.01 31.27 1.95
CA ARG A 154 17.63 29.98 1.60
C ARG A 154 19.12 30.12 1.26
N MET A 155 19.51 31.16 0.52
CA MET A 155 20.92 31.43 0.22
C MET A 155 21.70 31.85 1.46
N GLU A 156 21.14 32.72 2.31
CA GLU A 156 21.75 33.14 3.58
C GLU A 156 22.01 31.94 4.51
N PHE A 157 21.10 30.97 4.56
CA PHE A 157 21.31 29.69 5.26
C PHE A 157 22.35 28.78 4.59
N GLU A 158 22.45 28.74 3.25
CA GLU A 158 23.45 27.92 2.55
C GLU A 158 24.86 28.51 2.64
N ASP A 159 25.01 29.84 2.66
CA ASP A 159 26.28 30.55 2.77
C ASP A 159 26.86 30.48 4.20
N ASN A 160 26.04 30.69 5.25
CA ASN A 160 26.45 30.42 6.64
C ASN A 160 25.28 29.99 7.56
N PRO A 161 25.08 28.69 7.80
CA PRO A 161 24.06 28.19 8.71
C PRO A 161 24.18 28.72 10.15
N GLN A 162 25.40 28.95 10.67
CA GLN A 162 25.58 29.34 12.07
C GLN A 162 25.16 30.79 12.33
N ASP A 163 25.46 31.69 11.39
CA ASP A 163 24.99 33.08 11.46
C ASP A 163 23.47 33.14 11.31
N PHE A 164 22.89 32.33 10.40
CA PHE A 164 21.43 32.22 10.22
C PHE A 164 20.71 31.72 11.48
N HIS A 165 21.16 30.62 12.10
CA HIS A 165 20.61 30.15 13.37
C HIS A 165 20.80 31.17 14.49
N THR A 166 21.90 31.95 14.49
CA THR A 166 22.14 33.00 15.50
C THR A 166 21.19 34.18 15.31
N LEU A 167 20.91 34.58 14.07
CA LEU A 167 20.00 35.67 13.70
C LEU A 167 18.56 35.40 14.18
N HIS A 168 18.03 34.20 13.89
CA HIS A 168 16.65 33.82 14.23
C HIS A 168 16.49 33.22 15.64
N ARG A 169 17.59 33.09 16.41
CA ARG A 169 17.60 32.45 17.73
C ARG A 169 16.53 33.01 18.68
N THR A 170 16.47 34.34 18.82
CA THR A 170 15.55 35.00 19.76
C THR A 170 14.08 34.82 19.37
N GLU A 171 13.79 34.76 18.06
CA GLU A 171 12.43 34.51 17.55
C GLU A 171 12.00 33.07 17.84
N LEU A 172 12.91 32.10 17.68
CA LEU A 172 12.68 30.68 18.00
C LEU A 172 12.55 30.45 19.52
N GLU A 173 13.36 31.12 20.35
CA GLU A 173 13.27 31.03 21.81
C GLU A 173 11.91 31.58 22.32
N HIS A 174 11.49 32.76 21.86
CA HIS A 174 10.17 33.31 22.16
C HIS A 174 9.01 32.43 21.63
N LEU A 175 9.19 31.77 20.48
CA LEU A 175 8.20 30.82 19.95
C LEU A 175 8.07 29.58 20.85
N ARG A 176 9.18 29.02 21.35
CA ARG A 176 9.18 27.91 22.31
C ARG A 176 8.50 28.30 23.62
N GLU A 177 8.80 29.48 24.17
CA GLU A 177 8.17 30.01 25.40
C GLU A 177 6.65 30.07 25.26
N ARG A 178 6.14 30.65 24.16
CA ARG A 178 4.69 30.71 23.88
C ARG A 178 4.04 29.33 23.75
N ILE A 179 4.75 28.34 23.19
CA ILE A 179 4.25 26.96 23.10
C ILE A 179 4.20 26.31 24.48
N GLN A 180 5.21 26.53 25.33
CA GLN A 180 5.23 26.01 26.70
C GLN A 180 4.12 26.66 27.55
N GLU A 181 3.92 27.98 27.43
CA GLU A 181 2.80 28.68 28.07
C GLU A 181 1.45 28.10 27.61
N ALA A 182 1.21 27.99 26.30
CA ALA A 182 -0.02 27.42 25.77
C ALA A 182 -0.24 25.96 26.26
N ARG A 183 0.81 25.13 26.33
CA ARG A 183 0.74 23.77 26.90
C ARG A 183 0.30 23.75 28.36
N THR A 184 0.72 24.72 29.19
CA THR A 184 0.26 24.82 30.59
C THR A 184 -1.19 25.28 30.68
N ARG A 185 -1.56 26.35 29.93
CA ARG A 185 -2.92 26.92 29.88
C ARG A 185 -3.96 25.95 29.32
N LEU A 186 -3.60 25.07 28.39
CA LEU A 186 -4.50 24.12 27.70
C LEU A 186 -5.35 23.24 28.65
N LYS A 187 -4.95 23.07 29.91
CA LYS A 187 -5.68 22.32 30.94
C LYS A 187 -6.80 23.11 31.61
N SER A 188 -6.72 24.45 31.67
CA SER A 188 -7.73 25.31 32.31
C SER A 188 -8.78 25.87 31.35
N ILE A 189 -8.49 25.93 30.04
CA ILE A 189 -9.40 26.48 29.02
C ILE A 189 -10.77 25.79 29.06
N ARG A 190 -11.81 26.61 29.15
CA ARG A 190 -13.20 26.17 29.18
C ARG A 190 -13.78 26.05 27.78
N ILE A 191 -14.55 24.99 27.56
CA ILE A 191 -15.44 24.80 26.40
C ILE A 191 -16.85 24.84 26.98
N LEU A 192 -17.66 25.80 26.53
CA LEU A 192 -19.04 26.00 26.98
C LEU A 192 -19.97 24.95 26.38
N GLU A 193 -21.10 24.67 27.04
CA GLU A 193 -22.03 23.62 26.57
C GLU A 193 -22.68 24.00 25.24
N GLU A 194 -23.04 25.26 25.06
CA GLU A 194 -23.52 25.85 23.81
C GLU A 194 -22.57 25.59 22.62
N GLN A 195 -21.25 25.62 22.86
CA GLN A 195 -20.23 25.33 21.83
C GLN A 195 -20.18 23.84 21.48
N ARG A 196 -20.47 22.94 22.43
CA ARG A 196 -20.59 21.50 22.16
C ARG A 196 -21.83 21.21 21.32
N VAL A 197 -22.95 21.85 21.65
CA VAL A 197 -24.20 21.77 20.88
C VAL A 197 -23.98 22.28 19.47
N SER A 198 -23.49 23.51 19.30
CA SER A 198 -23.16 24.12 17.99
C SER A 198 -22.25 23.24 17.13
N VAL A 199 -21.16 22.69 17.70
CA VAL A 199 -20.28 21.77 16.97
C VAL A 199 -20.98 20.46 16.58
N SER A 200 -21.83 19.91 17.44
CA SER A 200 -22.56 18.66 17.16
C SER A 200 -23.65 18.85 16.09
N GLU A 201 -24.41 19.94 16.17
CA GLU A 201 -25.42 20.32 15.17
C GLU A 201 -24.77 20.59 13.81
N ARG A 202 -23.62 21.28 13.81
CA ARG A 202 -22.85 21.54 12.58
C ARG A 202 -22.27 20.25 11.98
N ALA A 203 -21.73 19.34 12.79
CA ALA A 203 -21.26 18.04 12.32
C ALA A 203 -22.39 17.20 11.69
N ALA A 204 -23.56 17.16 12.33
CA ALA A 204 -24.74 16.49 11.81
C ALA A 204 -25.24 17.14 10.50
N SER A 205 -25.24 18.47 10.40
CA SER A 205 -25.65 19.20 9.18
C SER A 205 -24.70 18.97 7.99
N LEU A 206 -23.43 18.67 8.28
CA LEU A 206 -22.40 18.32 7.29
C LEU A 206 -22.38 16.82 6.95
N GLY A 207 -23.23 16.00 7.58
CA GLY A 207 -23.30 14.55 7.34
C GLY A 207 -22.04 13.78 7.72
N LEU A 208 -21.28 14.26 8.70
CA LEU A 208 -20.01 13.63 9.12
C LEU A 208 -20.28 12.31 9.86
N GLU A 209 -19.52 11.26 9.53
CA GLU A 209 -19.61 9.97 10.21
C GLU A 209 -18.74 9.90 11.47
N GLY A 210 -19.28 9.31 12.54
CA GLY A 210 -18.59 9.17 13.82
C GLY A 210 -18.59 10.46 14.65
N ILE A 211 -17.67 10.53 15.62
CA ILE A 211 -17.53 11.66 16.57
C ILE A 211 -16.12 12.29 16.55
N ARG A 212 -15.31 11.95 15.53
CA ARG A 212 -13.89 12.34 15.45
C ARG A 212 -13.72 13.79 15.02
N ALA A 213 -14.59 14.30 14.16
CA ALA A 213 -14.52 15.67 13.68
C ALA A 213 -14.79 16.66 14.82
N GLU A 214 -15.83 16.43 15.61
CA GLU A 214 -16.22 17.25 16.77
C GLU A 214 -15.13 17.23 17.85
N LEU A 215 -14.59 16.05 18.15
CA LEU A 215 -13.48 15.90 19.09
C LEU A 215 -12.21 16.62 18.59
N GLY A 216 -11.94 16.58 17.28
CA GLY A 216 -10.86 17.31 16.64
C GLY A 216 -11.05 18.82 16.72
N VAL A 217 -12.21 19.33 16.30
CA VAL A 217 -12.57 20.75 16.31
C VAL A 217 -12.51 21.31 17.73
N LEU A 218 -13.15 20.65 18.70
CA LEU A 218 -13.15 21.11 20.10
C LEU A 218 -11.75 21.10 20.73
N ARG A 219 -10.89 20.11 20.40
CA ARG A 219 -9.48 20.10 20.86
C ARG A 219 -8.66 21.22 20.21
N THR A 220 -8.90 21.49 18.93
CA THR A 220 -8.17 22.49 18.14
C THR A 220 -8.55 23.92 18.55
N ALA A 221 -9.84 24.19 18.71
CA ALA A 221 -10.33 25.48 19.20
C ALA A 221 -9.84 25.77 20.63
N ARG A 222 -9.79 24.74 21.49
CA ARG A 222 -9.18 24.85 22.83
C ARG A 222 -7.67 25.12 22.77
N CYS A 223 -6.98 24.67 21.74
CA CYS A 223 -5.57 24.98 21.50
C CYS A 223 -5.39 26.44 21.03
N ALA A 224 -6.21 26.91 20.09
CA ALA A 224 -6.19 28.29 19.60
C ALA A 224 -6.48 29.31 20.72
N ALA A 225 -7.47 29.03 21.59
CA ALA A 225 -7.73 29.85 22.78
C ALA A 225 -6.54 29.87 23.76
N ALA A 226 -5.90 28.70 24.01
CA ALA A 226 -4.69 28.63 24.85
C ALA A 226 -3.49 29.39 24.25
N TRP A 227 -3.36 29.39 22.92
CA TRP A 227 -2.32 30.08 22.16
C TRP A 227 -2.48 31.60 22.11
N ARG A 228 -3.74 32.07 22.13
CA ARG A 228 -4.13 33.47 22.27
C ARG A 228 -4.09 33.97 23.72
N GLY A 229 -4.21 33.05 24.69
CA GLY A 229 -4.13 33.34 26.12
C GLY A 229 -5.48 33.61 26.79
N ASP A 230 -6.59 33.25 26.16
CA ASP A 230 -7.94 33.35 26.73
C ASP A 230 -8.23 32.22 27.73
N ASP A 231 -9.21 32.40 28.62
CA ASP A 231 -9.68 31.35 29.55
C ASP A 231 -10.78 30.44 28.97
N SER A 232 -11.35 30.80 27.82
CA SER A 232 -12.42 30.05 27.15
C SER A 232 -12.29 30.11 25.63
N VAL A 233 -12.79 29.08 24.97
CA VAL A 233 -12.96 29.05 23.50
C VAL A 233 -13.91 30.17 23.06
N ASN A 234 -13.61 30.82 21.93
CA ASN A 234 -14.48 31.77 21.24
C ASN A 234 -14.91 31.22 19.86
N GLU A 235 -15.92 31.83 19.23
CA GLU A 235 -16.41 31.36 17.92
C GLU A 235 -15.34 31.41 16.81
N SER A 236 -14.43 32.38 16.86
CA SER A 236 -13.30 32.46 15.94
C SER A 236 -12.36 31.24 16.02
N ASP A 237 -12.18 30.68 17.23
CA ASP A 237 -11.38 29.45 17.41
C ASP A 237 -12.10 28.23 16.82
N LEU A 238 -13.43 28.19 16.91
CA LEU A 238 -14.25 27.14 16.30
C LEU A 238 -14.23 27.25 14.78
N GLU A 239 -14.35 28.45 14.22
CA GLU A 239 -14.20 28.69 12.79
C GLU A 239 -12.83 28.25 12.23
N GLU A 240 -11.74 28.60 12.91
CA GLU A 240 -10.38 28.18 12.51
C GLU A 240 -10.21 26.67 12.64
N ALA A 241 -10.67 26.09 13.76
CA ALA A 241 -10.67 24.65 13.97
C ALA A 241 -11.48 23.89 12.91
N TRP A 242 -12.66 24.38 12.51
CA TRP A 242 -13.43 23.79 11.41
C TRP A 242 -12.68 23.82 10.08
N LYS A 243 -11.99 24.93 9.76
CA LYS A 243 -11.17 25.04 8.54
C LYS A 243 -10.03 24.00 8.57
N LEU A 244 -9.27 23.93 9.66
CA LEU A 244 -8.15 22.99 9.80
C LEU A 244 -8.58 21.51 9.88
N CYS A 245 -9.69 21.20 10.56
CA CYS A 245 -10.17 19.82 10.73
C CYS A 245 -10.93 19.28 9.51
N LEU A 246 -11.40 20.13 8.58
CA LEU A 246 -12.09 19.69 7.36
C LEU A 246 -11.30 19.93 6.06
N ALA A 247 -10.16 20.64 6.08
CA ALA A 247 -9.37 20.92 4.87
C ALA A 247 -8.88 19.68 4.11
N HIS A 248 -8.82 18.51 4.74
CA HIS A 248 -8.53 17.23 4.06
C HIS A 248 -9.81 16.50 3.58
N ARG A 249 -10.99 16.82 4.13
CA ARG A 249 -12.28 16.20 3.78
C ARG A 249 -13.01 16.91 2.65
N HIS A 250 -12.64 18.15 2.34
CA HIS A 250 -13.18 18.88 1.19
C HIS A 250 -12.66 18.26 -0.11
N PRO A 251 -13.52 17.75 -1.01
CA PRO A 251 -13.07 17.30 -2.32
C PRO A 251 -12.54 18.47 -3.15
N GLN A 252 -11.71 18.19 -4.17
CA GLN A 252 -11.32 19.21 -5.16
C GLN A 252 -12.43 19.44 -6.21
N ASP A 253 -13.67 19.67 -5.77
CA ASP A 253 -14.82 19.95 -6.66
C ASP A 253 -14.71 21.32 -7.34
N ASP A 254 -13.87 22.24 -6.83
CA ASP A 254 -13.53 23.53 -7.44
C ASP A 254 -12.48 23.43 -8.58
N ALA A 255 -12.24 22.23 -9.13
CA ALA A 255 -11.63 22.09 -10.45
C ALA A 255 -12.71 22.27 -11.53
N PRO A 256 -12.83 23.44 -12.20
CA PRO A 256 -13.87 23.64 -13.19
C PRO A 256 -13.68 22.67 -14.35
N VAL A 257 -14.58 21.68 -14.45
CA VAL A 257 -14.55 20.66 -15.50
C VAL A 257 -14.50 21.38 -16.85
N PRO A 258 -13.39 21.27 -17.62
CA PRO A 258 -13.25 22.01 -18.85
C PRO A 258 -14.37 21.57 -19.81
N PRO A 259 -15.12 22.51 -20.41
CA PRO A 259 -16.27 22.16 -21.23
C PRO A 259 -15.82 21.21 -22.33
N ARG A 260 -16.50 20.06 -22.45
CA ARG A 260 -16.25 19.09 -23.52
C ARG A 260 -16.55 19.75 -24.86
N ASN A 261 -15.53 20.34 -25.48
CA ASN A 261 -15.58 20.91 -26.82
C ASN A 261 -16.03 19.84 -27.81
N THR A 262 -17.32 19.88 -28.13
CA THR A 262 -18.02 18.98 -29.05
C THR A 262 -17.91 19.51 -30.48
N ASP A 263 -16.72 19.97 -30.85
CA ASP A 263 -16.37 20.40 -32.20
C ASP A 263 -14.95 19.95 -32.57
N ARG A 264 -14.87 19.03 -33.52
CA ARG A 264 -13.65 18.78 -34.32
C ARG A 264 -13.95 19.23 -35.75
N PRO A 265 -13.20 20.18 -36.32
CA PRO A 265 -13.35 20.57 -37.71
C PRO A 265 -13.17 19.37 -38.65
N SER A 266 -14.01 19.28 -39.68
CA SER A 266 -13.91 18.24 -40.70
C SER A 266 -12.99 18.68 -41.85
N ALA A 267 -12.11 17.77 -42.29
CA ALA A 267 -11.21 17.98 -43.43
C ALA A 267 -12.00 17.91 -44.77
N PRO A 268 -11.50 18.55 -45.85
CA PRO A 268 -12.30 18.81 -47.05
C PRO A 268 -12.55 17.57 -47.93
N LYS A 269 -13.59 17.67 -48.76
CA LYS A 269 -14.00 16.66 -49.75
C LYS A 269 -13.20 16.79 -51.05
N THR A 270 -12.98 15.66 -51.73
CA THR A 270 -12.58 15.59 -53.14
C THR A 270 -13.52 14.64 -53.89
N GLU A 271 -13.79 14.89 -55.16
CA GLU A 271 -14.89 14.26 -55.91
C GLU A 271 -14.46 13.08 -56.80
N ASN A 272 -15.33 12.07 -56.91
CA ASN A 272 -15.95 11.51 -58.14
C ASN A 272 -16.62 10.16 -57.79
N ARG A 273 -17.91 9.86 -58.04
CA ARG A 273 -18.77 9.85 -59.26
C ARG A 273 -18.82 8.49 -59.99
N GLN A 274 -19.94 7.78 -59.78
CA GLN A 274 -20.78 6.97 -60.71
C GLN A 274 -21.37 5.78 -59.92
N ASN A 275 -22.67 5.75 -59.56
CA ASN A 275 -23.84 5.33 -60.38
C ASN A 275 -23.62 3.94 -61.01
N GLN A 276 -24.38 2.87 -60.76
CA GLN A 276 -25.78 2.66 -60.29
C GLN A 276 -25.90 1.30 -59.54
N SER A 277 -27.02 0.72 -59.05
CA SER A 277 -28.35 1.04 -58.42
C SER A 277 -29.11 -0.32 -58.28
N PRO A 278 -30.30 -0.49 -57.64
CA PRO A 278 -31.14 0.41 -56.84
C PRO A 278 -31.41 -0.11 -55.39
N SER A 279 -32.43 0.41 -54.70
CA SER A 279 -32.78 0.22 -53.28
C SER A 279 -33.44 -1.15 -52.92
N PRO A 280 -33.62 -1.46 -51.62
CA PRO A 280 -34.88 -1.07 -50.96
C PRO A 280 -34.77 -0.49 -49.53
N VAL A 281 -35.91 0.01 -49.04
CA VAL A 281 -36.22 0.52 -47.68
C VAL A 281 -36.14 -0.61 -46.64
N THR A 282 -35.71 -0.41 -45.38
CA THR A 282 -36.48 -0.11 -44.12
C THR A 282 -35.43 -0.15 -42.96
N ALA A 283 -35.61 0.34 -41.71
CA ALA A 283 -36.74 0.91 -40.99
C ALA A 283 -36.29 1.95 -39.92
N SER A 284 -37.26 2.65 -39.32
CA SER A 284 -37.07 3.65 -38.27
C SER A 284 -36.71 3.05 -36.89
N VAL A 285 -35.89 3.77 -36.12
CA VAL A 285 -35.54 3.44 -34.72
C VAL A 285 -36.76 3.59 -33.79
N PRO A 286 -37.08 2.62 -32.92
CA PRO A 286 -38.15 2.73 -31.92
C PRO A 286 -37.75 3.68 -30.78
N ARG A 287 -38.72 4.40 -30.19
CA ARG A 287 -38.45 5.63 -29.42
C ARG A 287 -38.74 5.57 -27.91
N GLU A 288 -39.20 4.44 -27.39
CA GLU A 288 -39.58 4.27 -25.98
C GLU A 288 -39.28 2.85 -25.47
N ALA A 289 -39.01 2.72 -24.17
CA ALA A 289 -38.72 1.46 -23.51
C ALA A 289 -39.86 1.02 -22.59
N ARG A 290 -40.24 -0.26 -22.66
CA ARG A 290 -41.07 -0.95 -21.66
C ARG A 290 -40.41 -2.26 -21.23
N ARG A 291 -40.78 -2.74 -20.04
CA ARG A 291 -40.03 -3.73 -19.25
C ARG A 291 -40.43 -5.18 -19.56
N ASP A 292 -39.48 -6.07 -19.24
CA ASP A 292 -39.63 -7.52 -19.00
C ASP A 292 -39.97 -8.40 -20.23
N SER A 293 -39.35 -9.57 -20.47
CA SER A 293 -38.19 -10.24 -19.85
C SER A 293 -37.70 -11.44 -20.72
N ILE A 294 -36.61 -12.13 -20.32
CA ILE A 294 -36.16 -13.49 -20.74
C ILE A 294 -35.36 -13.63 -22.07
N HIS A 295 -34.07 -14.04 -21.94
CA HIS A 295 -33.25 -15.07 -22.66
C HIS A 295 -33.43 -15.40 -24.18
N LEU A 296 -32.46 -15.97 -24.95
CA LEU A 296 -31.15 -16.65 -24.70
C LEU A 296 -30.31 -16.75 -26.00
N GLU A 297 -28.95 -16.79 -25.91
CA GLU A 297 -27.96 -17.36 -26.89
C GLU A 297 -27.89 -16.79 -28.35
N MET A 298 -26.81 -16.87 -29.15
CA MET A 298 -25.42 -17.41 -29.11
C MET A 298 -24.50 -16.48 -29.95
N PRO A 299 -23.16 -16.39 -29.72
CA PRO A 299 -22.25 -15.59 -30.54
C PRO A 299 -21.63 -16.34 -31.74
N HIS A 300 -21.51 -15.68 -32.89
CA HIS A 300 -20.80 -16.19 -34.08
C HIS A 300 -19.50 -15.42 -34.40
N ARG A 301 -18.59 -16.06 -35.15
CA ARG A 301 -17.21 -15.62 -35.42
C ARG A 301 -16.94 -15.45 -36.92
N ALA A 302 -16.15 -14.43 -37.27
CA ALA A 302 -15.20 -14.42 -38.38
C ALA A 302 -13.94 -13.69 -37.87
N PHE A 303 -12.80 -14.31 -37.59
CA PHE A 303 -11.79 -14.92 -38.50
C PHE A 303 -11.09 -13.88 -39.39
N HIS A 304 -9.83 -13.58 -39.08
CA HIS A 304 -8.91 -12.74 -39.87
C HIS A 304 -7.84 -13.66 -40.49
N PRO A 305 -7.60 -13.62 -41.81
CA PRO A 305 -6.71 -14.59 -42.47
C PRO A 305 -5.22 -14.34 -42.19
N ASP A 306 -4.81 -13.09 -41.95
CA ASP A 306 -3.40 -12.67 -41.89
C ASP A 306 -2.64 -13.28 -40.69
N LEU A 307 -3.38 -13.62 -39.63
CA LEU A 307 -2.86 -14.34 -38.45
C LEU A 307 -2.60 -15.83 -38.71
N HIS A 308 -3.11 -16.40 -39.82
CA HIS A 308 -2.94 -17.81 -40.14
C HIS A 308 -1.55 -18.11 -40.71
N ASP A 309 -1.06 -17.29 -41.63
CA ASP A 309 0.22 -17.54 -42.31
C ASP A 309 1.43 -17.29 -41.40
N TRP A 310 1.35 -16.34 -40.47
CA TRP A 310 2.40 -16.11 -39.47
C TRP A 310 2.58 -17.33 -38.54
N TRP A 311 1.49 -18.02 -38.18
CA TRP A 311 1.53 -19.19 -37.29
C TRP A 311 2.07 -20.45 -37.99
N ASN A 312 2.05 -20.51 -39.33
CA ASN A 312 2.36 -21.72 -40.10
C ASN A 312 3.81 -21.84 -40.59
N GLN A 313 4.65 -20.80 -40.47
CA GLN A 313 6.05 -20.87 -40.92
C GLN A 313 6.90 -21.80 -40.06
N SER A 314 7.23 -22.97 -40.62
CA SER A 314 7.70 -24.14 -39.87
C SER A 314 9.22 -24.25 -39.77
N GLY A 315 9.80 -23.76 -38.67
CA GLY A 315 11.21 -23.97 -38.33
C GLY A 315 11.52 -25.39 -37.84
N VAL A 316 11.81 -26.34 -38.75
CA VAL A 316 12.10 -27.74 -38.40
C VAL A 316 13.52 -27.90 -37.84
N PHE A 317 13.63 -28.34 -36.59
CA PHE A 317 14.83 -29.02 -36.06
C PHE A 317 14.51 -30.38 -35.46
N LYS A 318 15.48 -31.30 -35.53
CA LYS A 318 15.24 -32.75 -35.60
C LYS A 318 15.12 -33.44 -34.23
N LYS A 319 14.37 -34.55 -34.20
CA LYS A 319 14.49 -35.58 -33.15
C LYS A 319 15.92 -36.17 -33.14
N GLY A 320 16.43 -36.47 -31.94
CA GLY A 320 17.41 -37.54 -31.74
C GLY A 320 18.89 -37.14 -31.68
N ILE A 321 19.30 -36.45 -30.60
CA ILE A 321 20.66 -36.59 -30.06
C ILE A 321 20.53 -36.92 -28.57
N ASN A 322 21.04 -38.09 -28.18
CA ASN A 322 21.23 -38.46 -26.78
C ASN A 322 22.59 -37.90 -26.34
N TRP A 323 22.63 -36.92 -25.43
CA TRP A 323 23.89 -36.53 -24.79
C TRP A 323 23.79 -36.39 -23.26
N PHE A 324 24.17 -37.49 -22.62
CA PHE A 324 24.87 -37.59 -21.34
C PHE A 324 24.12 -37.42 -20.00
N LEU A 325 24.37 -38.42 -19.16
CA LEU A 325 24.34 -38.32 -17.70
C LEU A 325 25.28 -37.20 -17.22
N GLY A 326 24.88 -36.49 -16.17
CA GLY A 326 25.84 -35.97 -15.19
C GLY A 326 26.62 -34.72 -15.58
N SER A 327 25.95 -33.61 -15.91
CA SER A 327 26.57 -32.28 -15.93
C SER A 327 26.05 -31.41 -14.78
N ARG A 328 26.76 -31.49 -13.65
CA ARG A 328 26.80 -30.58 -12.49
C ARG A 328 25.46 -29.97 -12.05
N ARG A 329 24.98 -30.42 -10.88
CA ARG A 329 24.20 -29.55 -9.99
C ARG A 329 25.06 -28.33 -9.63
N VAL A 330 24.88 -27.21 -10.33
CA VAL A 330 25.13 -25.89 -9.73
C VAL A 330 23.94 -25.59 -8.82
N SER A 331 23.88 -26.35 -7.72
CA SER A 331 23.45 -25.72 -6.48
C SER A 331 24.43 -24.56 -6.27
N PRO A 332 23.98 -23.36 -5.86
CA PRO A 332 24.85 -22.48 -5.11
C PRO A 332 25.53 -23.34 -4.04
N LYS A 333 26.86 -23.25 -3.91
CA LYS A 333 27.50 -23.79 -2.70
C LYS A 333 26.82 -23.08 -1.54
N SER A 334 26.35 -23.83 -0.55
CA SER A 334 25.81 -23.26 0.68
C SER A 334 26.81 -22.24 1.20
N SER A 335 26.48 -20.95 1.11
CA SER A 335 27.24 -19.93 1.79
C SER A 335 27.08 -20.17 3.28
N ARG A 336 28.06 -19.72 4.08
CA ARG A 336 27.90 -19.69 5.54
C ARG A 336 26.90 -18.63 6.02
N SER A 337 26.21 -17.94 5.10
CA SER A 337 25.23 -16.87 5.35
C SER A 337 23.76 -17.33 5.24
N SER A 338 23.49 -18.61 4.94
CA SER A 338 22.14 -19.17 5.05
C SER A 338 21.88 -19.68 6.47
N SER A 339 20.71 -19.39 7.04
CA SER A 339 20.32 -19.82 8.40
C SER A 339 20.34 -21.35 8.56
N ILE A 340 20.47 -21.84 9.80
CA ILE A 340 20.50 -23.28 10.10
C ILE A 340 19.07 -23.86 10.05
N ASP A 341 18.91 -25.03 9.43
CA ASP A 341 17.71 -25.87 9.60
C ASP A 341 17.97 -26.79 10.79
N TRP A 342 17.53 -26.37 11.97
CA TRP A 342 17.72 -27.13 13.20
C TRP A 342 17.03 -28.49 13.16
N THR A 343 15.88 -28.61 12.48
CA THR A 343 15.15 -29.89 12.37
C THR A 343 15.92 -30.90 11.52
N ALA A 344 16.44 -30.48 10.37
CA ALA A 344 17.27 -31.32 9.51
C ALA A 344 18.66 -31.57 10.12
N THR A 345 19.21 -30.61 10.86
CA THR A 345 20.48 -30.74 11.58
C THR A 345 20.40 -31.79 12.68
N LEU A 346 19.39 -31.71 13.56
CA LEU A 346 19.17 -32.68 14.64
C LEU A 346 18.83 -34.07 14.07
N ALA A 347 17.95 -34.15 13.06
CA ALA A 347 17.63 -35.42 12.40
C ALA A 347 18.84 -36.06 11.71
N ALA A 348 19.70 -35.28 11.04
CA ALA A 348 20.92 -35.78 10.40
C ALA A 348 22.00 -36.18 11.41
N SER A 349 22.11 -35.44 12.53
CA SER A 349 23.10 -35.72 13.58
C SER A 349 22.69 -36.96 14.41
N ARG A 350 21.41 -37.08 14.78
CA ARG A 350 20.88 -38.29 15.44
C ARG A 350 21.04 -39.54 14.55
N LYS A 351 20.85 -39.42 13.23
CA LYS A 351 21.13 -40.51 12.27
C LYS A 351 22.61 -40.85 12.10
N LYS A 352 23.53 -40.01 12.60
CA LYS A 352 24.98 -40.25 12.66
C LYS A 352 25.46 -40.69 14.05
N GLY A 353 24.55 -40.99 14.99
CA GLY A 353 24.92 -41.38 16.35
C GLY A 353 25.48 -40.25 17.21
N TRP A 354 25.05 -39.00 16.95
CA TRP A 354 25.49 -37.84 17.74
C TRP A 354 25.16 -37.98 19.24
N VAL A 355 26.16 -37.67 20.07
CA VAL A 355 26.12 -37.62 21.53
C VAL A 355 26.47 -36.19 21.97
N PRO A 356 25.88 -35.63 23.05
CA PRO A 356 26.27 -34.33 23.59
C PRO A 356 27.79 -34.16 23.74
N GLY A 357 28.31 -33.01 23.32
CA GLY A 357 29.75 -32.74 23.22
C GLY A 357 30.39 -33.08 21.86
N SER A 358 29.74 -33.87 21.01
CA SER A 358 30.20 -34.13 19.63
C SER A 358 29.84 -32.97 18.68
N PRO A 359 30.57 -32.75 17.57
CA PRO A 359 30.19 -31.77 16.56
C PRO A 359 28.90 -32.19 15.81
N LEU A 360 27.95 -31.26 15.70
CA LEU A 360 26.70 -31.47 14.95
C LEU A 360 26.94 -31.50 13.43
N SER A 361 26.20 -32.35 12.73
CA SER A 361 26.24 -32.45 11.26
C SER A 361 25.35 -31.39 10.62
N LEU A 362 25.72 -30.11 10.77
CA LEU A 362 24.95 -28.93 10.37
C LEU A 362 24.33 -29.05 8.97
N ARG A 363 23.05 -28.68 8.89
CA ARG A 363 22.28 -28.49 7.66
C ARG A 363 21.76 -27.07 7.65
N TYR A 364 22.19 -26.30 6.66
CA TYR A 364 21.66 -24.96 6.42
C TYR A 364 20.34 -25.05 5.62
N GLN A 365 19.43 -24.12 5.89
CA GLN A 365 18.26 -23.88 5.06
C GLN A 365 18.74 -23.52 3.64
N ASN A 366 18.10 -24.07 2.61
CA ASN A 366 18.26 -23.46 1.29
C ASN A 366 17.60 -22.08 1.34
N PRO A 367 18.30 -20.98 0.97
CA PRO A 367 17.72 -19.64 1.04
C PRO A 367 16.47 -19.50 0.16
N GLU A 368 16.37 -20.30 -0.91
CA GLU A 368 15.07 -20.62 -1.48
C GLU A 368 14.29 -21.63 -0.61
N ARG A 369 13.38 -21.12 0.24
CA ARG A 369 12.07 -21.79 0.43
C ARG A 369 11.38 -21.81 -0.93
N ARG A 370 11.75 -22.76 -1.80
CA ARG A 370 11.29 -22.89 -3.20
C ARG A 370 9.78 -22.64 -3.25
N PRO A 371 9.30 -21.51 -3.82
CA PRO A 371 7.91 -21.13 -3.66
C PRO A 371 7.04 -22.21 -4.29
N LEU A 372 6.08 -22.66 -3.49
CA LEU A 372 5.27 -23.82 -3.77
C LEU A 372 4.11 -23.36 -4.66
N LEU A 373 4.18 -23.62 -5.96
CA LEU A 373 3.15 -23.17 -6.88
C LEU A 373 1.91 -24.07 -6.74
N TRP A 374 0.82 -23.49 -6.25
CA TRP A 374 -0.49 -24.15 -6.19
C TRP A 374 -1.19 -23.97 -7.54
N LEU A 375 -1.67 -25.07 -8.10
CA LEU A 375 -2.46 -25.08 -9.33
C LEU A 375 -3.84 -25.62 -8.99
N PHE A 376 -4.81 -24.71 -8.99
CA PHE A 376 -6.23 -25.03 -8.89
C PHE A 376 -6.80 -25.13 -10.30
N LEU A 377 -7.49 -26.23 -10.60
CA LEU A 377 -8.01 -26.52 -11.94
C LEU A 377 -9.45 -27.00 -11.85
N ASP A 378 -10.39 -26.24 -12.41
CA ASP A 378 -11.73 -26.74 -12.66
C ASP A 378 -11.75 -27.59 -13.94
N ALA A 379 -12.26 -28.82 -13.82
CA ALA A 379 -12.49 -29.74 -14.94
C ALA A 379 -13.99 -29.94 -15.23
N SER A 380 -14.85 -29.01 -14.80
CA SER A 380 -16.27 -28.99 -15.13
C SER A 380 -16.51 -28.78 -16.63
N ARG A 381 -17.61 -29.35 -17.16
CA ARG A 381 -18.01 -29.19 -18.56
C ARG A 381 -18.34 -27.74 -18.95
N SER A 382 -18.69 -26.91 -17.97
CA SER A 382 -18.98 -25.48 -18.11
C SER A 382 -17.76 -24.67 -18.56
N ALA A 383 -16.54 -25.03 -18.13
CA ALA A 383 -15.32 -24.24 -18.34
C ALA A 383 -14.71 -24.32 -19.77
N GLY A 384 -15.51 -24.60 -20.82
CA GLY A 384 -15.01 -24.66 -22.21
C GLY A 384 -13.88 -25.67 -22.41
N ALA A 385 -14.01 -26.83 -21.78
CA ALA A 385 -12.94 -27.72 -21.28
C ALA A 385 -11.69 -27.96 -22.16
N LEU A 386 -11.78 -27.96 -23.49
CA LEU A 386 -10.62 -28.17 -24.37
C LEU A 386 -9.73 -26.94 -24.55
N LYS A 387 -10.30 -25.72 -24.48
CA LYS A 387 -9.52 -24.48 -24.64
C LYS A 387 -8.84 -24.06 -23.34
N PHE A 388 -9.57 -24.13 -22.22
CA PHE A 388 -9.05 -23.75 -20.90
C PHE A 388 -7.88 -24.64 -20.44
N LEU A 389 -7.99 -25.96 -20.60
CA LEU A 389 -6.88 -26.88 -20.32
C LEU A 389 -5.68 -26.61 -21.24
N GLY A 390 -5.91 -26.30 -22.51
CA GLY A 390 -4.85 -25.93 -23.46
C GLY A 390 -4.09 -24.65 -23.07
N SER A 391 -4.81 -23.58 -22.71
CA SER A 391 -4.18 -22.33 -22.25
C SER A 391 -3.47 -22.48 -20.90
N ALA A 392 -4.04 -23.24 -19.96
CA ALA A 392 -3.38 -23.56 -18.69
C ALA A 392 -2.09 -24.37 -18.89
N LEU A 393 -2.08 -25.34 -19.82
CA LEU A 393 -0.91 -26.16 -20.13
C LEU A 393 0.17 -25.32 -20.83
N MET A 394 -0.18 -24.41 -21.74
CA MET A 394 0.74 -23.43 -22.36
C MET A 394 1.33 -22.46 -21.32
N ALA A 395 0.51 -21.92 -20.41
CA ALA A 395 1.00 -21.08 -19.31
C ALA A 395 1.97 -21.85 -18.39
N LEU A 396 1.69 -23.13 -18.14
CA LEU A 396 2.55 -24.02 -17.35
C LEU A 396 3.84 -24.43 -18.03
N GLN A 397 3.86 -24.56 -19.36
CA GLN A 397 5.10 -24.76 -20.11
C GLN A 397 5.99 -23.51 -19.99
N ASN A 398 5.43 -22.31 -20.18
CA ASN A 398 6.15 -21.05 -20.02
C ASN A 398 6.67 -20.83 -18.58
N LEU A 399 5.86 -21.11 -17.56
CA LEU A 399 6.30 -21.08 -16.16
C LEU A 399 7.35 -22.16 -15.85
N GLY A 400 7.16 -23.38 -16.33
CA GLY A 400 8.05 -24.51 -16.09
C GLY A 400 9.44 -24.32 -16.71
N LEU A 401 9.50 -23.77 -17.92
CA LEU A 401 10.75 -23.38 -18.59
C LEU A 401 11.51 -22.29 -17.81
N ARG A 402 10.78 -21.29 -17.27
CA ARG A 402 11.36 -20.19 -16.48
C ARG A 402 11.71 -20.58 -15.03
N GLN A 403 11.13 -21.65 -14.47
CA GLN A 403 11.15 -21.93 -13.03
C GLN A 403 11.42 -23.43 -12.68
N ALA A 404 12.24 -24.11 -13.48
CA ALA A 404 12.52 -25.55 -13.35
C ALA A 404 13.05 -26.02 -11.96
N SER A 405 13.53 -25.11 -11.11
CA SER A 405 13.95 -25.41 -9.72
C SER A 405 12.78 -25.65 -8.75
N ARG A 406 11.58 -25.12 -9.05
CA ARG A 406 10.48 -25.00 -8.07
C ARG A 406 9.65 -26.27 -7.90
N ARG A 407 8.81 -26.27 -6.87
CA ARG A 407 7.88 -27.37 -6.55
C ARG A 407 6.44 -26.94 -6.81
N PHE A 408 5.67 -27.87 -7.37
CA PHE A 408 4.28 -27.67 -7.76
C PHE A 408 3.37 -28.60 -6.94
N GLN A 409 2.15 -28.13 -6.69
CA GLN A 409 1.03 -28.97 -6.27
C GLN A 409 -0.14 -28.75 -7.24
N VAL A 410 -0.85 -29.82 -7.59
CA VAL A 410 -2.03 -29.78 -8.49
C VAL A 410 -3.24 -30.30 -7.73
N LEU A 411 -4.22 -29.43 -7.56
CA LEU A 411 -5.53 -29.70 -6.97
C LEU A 411 -6.60 -29.56 -8.07
N LEU A 412 -7.32 -30.64 -8.30
CA LEU A 412 -8.36 -30.73 -9.33
C LEU A 412 -9.73 -30.58 -8.66
N LEU A 413 -10.55 -29.66 -9.14
CA LEU A 413 -11.98 -29.63 -8.85
C LEU A 413 -12.71 -30.45 -9.92
N LYS A 414 -13.47 -31.45 -9.48
CA LYS A 414 -14.22 -32.35 -10.35
C LYS A 414 -15.48 -32.86 -9.64
N ASP A 415 -16.62 -32.81 -10.31
CA ASP A 415 -17.91 -33.29 -9.77
C ASP A 415 -18.23 -32.69 -8.36
N ASP A 416 -17.98 -31.38 -8.19
CA ASP A 416 -18.02 -30.62 -6.92
C ASP A 416 -17.19 -31.22 -5.75
N ARG A 417 -16.12 -31.96 -6.07
CA ARG A 417 -15.14 -32.50 -5.12
C ARG A 417 -13.72 -32.07 -5.47
N LEU A 418 -12.90 -31.87 -4.43
CA LEU A 418 -11.48 -31.53 -4.56
C LEU A 418 -10.60 -32.78 -4.47
N GLU A 419 -9.80 -33.04 -5.49
CA GLU A 419 -8.90 -34.19 -5.57
C GLU A 419 -7.44 -33.78 -5.82
N TRP A 420 -6.52 -34.28 -4.99
CA TRP A 420 -5.09 -34.03 -5.13
C TRP A 420 -4.46 -34.92 -6.22
N LYS A 421 -4.29 -34.38 -7.43
CA LYS A 421 -3.58 -35.09 -8.52
C LYS A 421 -2.06 -35.05 -8.39
N LEU A 422 -1.50 -34.00 -7.81
CA LEU A 422 -0.06 -33.93 -7.48
C LEU A 422 0.14 -33.25 -6.14
N LYS A 423 0.46 -34.01 -5.08
CA LYS A 423 0.67 -33.42 -3.74
C LYS A 423 1.98 -32.63 -3.62
N ARG A 424 3.09 -33.10 -4.23
CA ARG A 424 4.35 -32.34 -4.38
C ARG A 424 5.14 -32.92 -5.56
N GLY A 425 5.46 -32.12 -6.58
CA GLY A 425 6.30 -32.55 -7.72
C GLY A 425 7.14 -31.43 -8.32
N THR A 426 7.87 -31.75 -9.40
CA THR A 426 8.62 -30.79 -10.23
C THR A 426 7.75 -30.23 -11.35
N ALA A 427 8.22 -29.20 -12.07
CA ALA A 427 7.52 -28.67 -13.25
C ALA A 427 7.18 -29.77 -14.28
N GLY A 428 8.12 -30.65 -14.60
CA GLY A 428 7.89 -31.77 -15.53
C GLY A 428 6.89 -32.81 -15.02
N ALA A 429 6.81 -33.02 -13.69
CA ALA A 429 5.77 -33.88 -13.11
C ALA A 429 4.38 -33.24 -13.23
N ALA A 430 4.25 -31.95 -12.93
CA ALA A 430 3.00 -31.21 -13.10
C ALA A 430 2.55 -31.20 -14.57
N LEU A 431 3.45 -30.94 -15.52
CA LEU A 431 3.16 -30.99 -16.95
C LEU A 431 2.68 -32.38 -17.40
N LYS A 432 3.31 -33.48 -16.93
CA LYS A 432 2.82 -34.84 -17.23
C LYS A 432 1.42 -35.09 -16.65
N THR A 433 1.15 -34.64 -15.43
CA THR A 433 -0.20 -34.72 -14.83
C THR A 433 -1.23 -33.91 -15.63
N MET A 434 -0.85 -32.77 -16.21
CA MET A 434 -1.73 -32.00 -17.12
C MET A 434 -2.00 -32.76 -18.43
N ASP A 435 -0.97 -33.35 -19.03
CA ASP A 435 -1.09 -34.15 -20.27
C ASP A 435 -1.97 -35.40 -20.09
N GLU A 436 -2.10 -35.91 -18.87
CA GLU A 436 -2.95 -37.04 -18.49
C GLU A 436 -4.42 -36.64 -18.25
N LEU A 437 -4.73 -35.37 -17.97
CA LEU A 437 -6.07 -34.87 -17.59
C LEU A 437 -7.03 -34.65 -18.78
N ARG A 438 -6.94 -35.47 -19.83
CA ARG A 438 -7.65 -35.28 -21.12
C ARG A 438 -9.17 -35.51 -21.12
N SER A 439 -9.82 -35.61 -19.95
CA SER A 439 -11.27 -35.84 -19.86
C SER A 439 -11.95 -35.04 -18.74
N ALA A 440 -12.58 -33.93 -19.12
CA ALA A 440 -13.52 -33.20 -18.29
C ALA A 440 -14.83 -33.98 -18.13
N SER A 441 -15.24 -34.26 -16.89
CA SER A 441 -16.58 -34.73 -16.57
C SER A 441 -17.08 -34.05 -15.31
N GLY A 442 -18.39 -33.81 -15.27
CA GLY A 442 -19.07 -33.13 -14.18
C GLY A 442 -19.60 -31.75 -14.53
N LYS A 443 -20.53 -31.29 -13.70
CA LYS A 443 -20.90 -29.88 -13.55
C LYS A 443 -20.29 -29.41 -12.22
N SER A 444 -19.83 -28.16 -12.14
CA SER A 444 -19.46 -27.56 -10.86
C SER A 444 -20.30 -26.32 -10.61
N ARG A 445 -20.64 -26.10 -9.33
CA ARG A 445 -21.37 -24.90 -8.88
C ARG A 445 -20.49 -23.67 -8.69
N LEU A 446 -19.16 -23.80 -8.76
CA LEU A 446 -18.25 -22.68 -8.49
C LEU A 446 -18.35 -21.52 -9.49
N HIS A 447 -18.68 -21.81 -10.77
CA HIS A 447 -18.94 -20.76 -11.78
C HIS A 447 -20.15 -19.87 -11.39
N LEU A 448 -21.21 -20.48 -10.86
CA LEU A 448 -22.42 -19.79 -10.37
C LEU A 448 -22.23 -19.07 -9.03
N ALA A 449 -21.09 -19.27 -8.36
CA ALA A 449 -20.69 -18.49 -7.19
C ALA A 449 -19.84 -17.27 -7.60
N LEU A 450 -18.97 -17.42 -8.61
CA LEU A 450 -18.14 -16.34 -9.14
C LEU A 450 -18.97 -15.32 -9.94
N GLU A 451 -19.91 -15.75 -10.78
CA GLU A 451 -20.89 -14.88 -11.47
C GLU A 451 -21.90 -14.18 -10.52
N LYS A 452 -21.71 -14.29 -9.20
CA LYS A 452 -22.48 -13.59 -8.16
C LYS A 452 -21.61 -12.68 -7.29
N MET A 453 -20.37 -12.43 -7.70
CA MET A 453 -19.43 -11.54 -7.02
C MET A 453 -19.01 -10.32 -7.87
N ASP A 454 -19.56 -10.19 -9.09
CA ASP A 454 -19.50 -9.01 -9.95
C ASP A 454 -20.87 -8.28 -9.96
#